data_AF-A0A0F9CWV5-F1
#
_entry.id   AF-A0A0F9CWV5-F1
#
_cell.length_a   1.000
_cell.length_b   1.000
_cell.length_c   1.000
_cell.angle_alpha   90.00
_cell.angle_beta   90.00
_cell.angle_gamma   90.00
#
_symmetry.space_group_name_H-M   'P 1'
#
loop_
_entity.id
_entity.type
_entity.pdbx_description
1 polymer ?
#
loop_
_entity_poly.entity_id
_entity_poly.type
_entity_poly.pdbx_seq_one_letter_code
_entity_poly.pdbx_strand_id
1 'polypeptide(L)'
;MDDLSDEKPVKDVTQPYFRKCFNTEAGQRVLVNILQEAGYFDTNRNTIEDLAILNFVKLNILRKIGLLKPNNVDSYVRKLFEIPVIQEQKNG
;
A
#
# COMPACT_ATOMS: atom_id res chain seq x y z
N MET A 1 -27.56 -26.95 -12.79
CA MET A 1 -26.20 -26.66 -13.27
C MET A 1 -26.22 -25.19 -13.63
N ASP A 2 -25.89 -24.34 -12.68
CA ASP A 2 -25.71 -22.91 -12.96
C ASP A 2 -24.22 -22.73 -13.29
N ASP A 3 -23.96 -22.48 -14.57
CA ASP A 3 -22.64 -22.20 -15.09
C ASP A 3 -22.22 -20.81 -14.61
N LEU A 4 -21.39 -20.77 -13.56
CA LEU A 4 -20.82 -19.56 -12.98
C LEU A 4 -19.49 -19.17 -13.65
N SER A 5 -19.13 -19.77 -14.79
CA SER A 5 -17.87 -19.46 -15.46
C SER A 5 -18.03 -18.35 -16.49
N ASP A 6 -18.08 -17.07 -16.05
CA ASP A 6 -17.69 -15.93 -16.92
C ASP A 6 -17.66 -14.56 -16.21
N GLU A 7 -17.32 -14.48 -14.92
CA GLU A 7 -16.93 -13.19 -14.35
C GLU A 7 -15.57 -12.75 -14.90
N LYS A 8 -15.61 -12.04 -16.04
CA LYS A 8 -14.45 -11.31 -16.57
C LYS A 8 -13.88 -10.44 -15.44
N PRO A 9 -12.54 -10.43 -15.23
CA PRO A 9 -11.95 -9.61 -14.18
C PRO A 9 -12.32 -8.15 -14.43
N VAL A 10 -13.10 -7.57 -13.52
CA VAL A 10 -13.48 -6.15 -13.57
C VAL A 10 -12.19 -5.35 -13.58
N LYS A 11 -11.94 -4.65 -14.69
CA LYS A 11 -10.76 -3.79 -14.83
C LYS A 11 -10.91 -2.63 -13.85
N ASP A 12 -10.08 -2.62 -12.81
CA ASP A 12 -10.05 -1.53 -11.85
C ASP A 12 -9.51 -0.25 -12.52
N VAL A 13 -10.44 0.66 -12.85
CA VAL A 13 -10.17 1.93 -13.52
C VAL A 13 -9.40 2.92 -12.64
N THR A 14 -9.30 2.66 -11.33
CA THR A 14 -8.60 3.56 -10.39
C THR A 14 -7.09 3.28 -10.34
N GLN A 15 -6.62 2.12 -10.80
CA GLN A 15 -5.20 1.74 -10.73
C GLN A 15 -4.24 2.75 -11.39
N PRO A 16 -4.51 3.29 -12.60
CA PRO A 16 -3.60 4.26 -13.22
C PRO A 16 -3.40 5.51 -12.37
N TYR A 17 -4.44 5.97 -11.67
CA TYR A 17 -4.38 7.15 -10.80
C TYR A 17 -3.56 6.87 -9.54
N PHE A 18 -3.77 5.71 -8.91
CA PHE A 18 -2.97 5.26 -7.76
C PHE A 18 -1.48 5.17 -8.14
N ARG A 19 -1.18 4.51 -9.26
CA ARG A 19 0.20 4.40 -9.76
C ARG A 19 0.80 5.77 -10.04
N LYS A 20 0.06 6.65 -10.72
CA LYS A 20 0.53 8.01 -11.01
C LYS A 20 0.82 8.81 -9.73
N CYS A 21 -0.04 8.71 -8.72
CA CYS A 21 0.13 9.40 -7.44
C CYS A 21 1.36 8.88 -6.68
N PHE A 22 1.42 7.57 -6.44
CA PHE A 22 2.45 6.94 -5.60
C PHE A 22 3.79 6.70 -6.32
N ASN A 23 3.92 7.06 -7.60
CA ASN A 23 5.19 7.08 -8.32
C ASN A 23 5.91 8.44 -8.24
N THR A 24 5.37 9.39 -7.49
CA THR A 24 6.05 10.67 -7.17
C THR A 24 6.75 10.58 -5.81
N GLU A 25 7.78 11.39 -5.58
CA GLU A 25 8.48 11.42 -4.28
C GLU A 25 7.52 11.75 -3.13
N ALA A 26 6.69 12.79 -3.28
CA ALA A 26 5.69 13.15 -2.29
C ALA A 26 4.67 12.01 -2.05
N GLY A 27 4.22 11.36 -3.12
CA GLY A 27 3.32 10.20 -3.02
C GLY A 27 3.96 9.03 -2.25
N GLN A 28 5.22 8.72 -2.53
CA GLN A 28 5.95 7.67 -1.81
C GLN A 28 6.09 8.00 -0.31
N ARG A 29 6.35 9.26 0.06
CA ARG A 29 6.38 9.70 1.46
C ARG A 29 5.03 9.55 2.15
N VAL A 30 3.93 9.92 1.48
CA VAL A 30 2.57 9.72 1.99
C VAL A 30 2.27 8.22 2.16
N LEU A 31 2.69 7.39 1.21
CA LEU A 31 2.53 5.94 1.31
C LEU A 31 3.28 5.37 2.52
N VAL A 32 4.50 5.83 2.81
CA VAL A 32 5.24 5.43 4.02
C VAL A 32 4.45 5.75 5.28
N ASN A 33 3.94 6.98 5.42
CA ASN A 33 3.15 7.37 6.59
C ASN A 33 1.89 6.51 6.75
N ILE A 34 1.15 6.24 5.67
CA ILE A 34 -0.01 5.35 5.69
C ILE A 34 0.39 3.95 6.19
N LEU A 35 1.50 3.40 5.71
CA LEU A 35 1.98 2.07 6.11
C LEU A 35 2.44 2.03 7.57
N GLN A 36 3.03 3.11 8.07
CA GLN A 36 3.41 3.25 9.48
C GLN A 36 2.19 3.34 10.39
N GLU A 37 1.22 4.20 10.07
CA GLU A 37 -0.01 4.36 10.85
C GLU A 37 -0.86 3.09 10.86
N ALA A 38 -0.89 2.37 9.73
CA ALA A 38 -1.54 1.07 9.61
C ALA A 38 -0.81 -0.06 10.36
N GLY A 39 0.37 0.19 10.93
CA GLY A 39 1.17 -0.83 11.60
C GLY A 39 1.58 -1.96 10.66
N TYR A 40 1.89 -1.66 9.39
CA TYR A 40 2.11 -2.68 8.35
C TYR A 40 3.21 -3.71 8.72
N PHE A 41 4.21 -3.29 9.49
CA PHE A 41 5.29 -4.15 9.99
C PHE A 41 5.18 -4.49 11.49
N ASP A 42 4.12 -4.04 12.17
CA ASP A 42 3.96 -4.29 13.59
C ASP A 42 3.40 -5.70 13.81
N THR A 43 4.26 -6.62 14.24
CA THR A 43 3.89 -8.01 14.51
C THR A 43 3.09 -8.18 15.80
N ASN A 44 3.00 -7.13 16.62
CA ASN A 44 2.27 -7.16 17.88
C ASN A 44 0.80 -6.72 17.71
N ARG A 45 0.40 -6.34 16.49
CA ARG A 45 -0.97 -5.96 16.12
C ARG A 45 -1.74 -7.13 15.55
N ASN A 46 -2.60 -7.70 16.36
CA ASN A 46 -3.30 -8.95 16.11
C ASN A 46 -4.78 -8.90 16.49
N THR A 47 -5.32 -7.70 16.73
CA THR A 47 -6.76 -7.50 16.89
C THR A 47 -7.48 -7.64 15.53
N ILE A 48 -8.79 -7.87 15.56
CA ILE A 48 -9.60 -7.95 14.32
C ILE A 48 -9.56 -6.62 13.58
N GLU A 49 -9.58 -5.52 14.32
CA GLU A 49 -9.49 -4.15 13.82
C GLU A 49 -8.15 -3.89 13.11
N ASP A 50 -7.04 -4.32 13.71
CA ASP A 50 -5.72 -4.21 13.09
C ASP A 50 -5.65 -4.99 11.76
N LEU A 51 -6.19 -6.21 11.75
CA LEU A 51 -6.24 -7.04 10.55
C LEU A 51 -7.12 -6.42 9.46
N ALA A 52 -8.22 -5.76 9.83
CA ALA A 52 -9.09 -5.06 8.88
C ALA A 52 -8.37 -3.85 8.25
N ILE A 53 -7.65 -3.06 9.04
CA ILE A 53 -6.83 -1.93 8.55
C ILE A 53 -5.74 -2.44 7.60
N LEU A 54 -5.03 -3.50 8.01
CA LEU A 54 -3.96 -4.09 7.20
C LEU A 54 -4.49 -4.65 5.87
N ASN A 55 -5.64 -5.32 5.90
CA ASN A 55 -6.30 -5.83 4.71
C ASN A 55 -6.79 -4.72 3.80
N PHE A 56 -7.33 -3.63 4.37
CA PHE A 56 -7.71 -2.46 3.59
C PHE A 56 -6.50 -1.90 2.82
N VAL A 57 -5.37 -1.68 3.49
CA VAL A 57 -4.15 -1.15 2.87
C VAL A 57 -3.62 -2.09 1.78
N LYS A 58 -3.54 -3.40 2.06
CA LYS A 58 -3.06 -4.39 1.09
C LYS A 58 -3.94 -4.46 -0.16
N LEU A 59 -5.26 -4.52 0.03
CA LEU A 59 -6.21 -4.74 -1.07
C LEU A 59 -6.56 -3.47 -1.84
N ASN A 60 -6.56 -2.30 -1.19
CA ASN A 60 -7.02 -1.05 -1.81
C ASN A 60 -5.90 -0.11 -2.20
N ILE A 61 -4.71 -0.24 -1.64
CA ILE A 61 -3.57 0.63 -1.96
C ILE A 61 -2.49 -0.18 -2.68
N LEU A 62 -1.87 -1.13 -1.99
CA LEU A 62 -0.71 -1.88 -2.50
C LEU A 62 -1.05 -2.68 -3.78
N ARG A 63 -2.22 -3.33 -3.79
CA ARG A 63 -2.73 -4.01 -4.98
C ARG A 63 -2.92 -3.07 -6.17
N LYS A 64 -3.42 -1.86 -5.96
CA LYS A 64 -3.70 -0.91 -7.04
C LYS A 64 -2.43 -0.33 -7.66
N ILE A 65 -1.39 -0.16 -6.85
CA ILE A 65 -0.06 0.26 -7.33
C ILE A 65 0.74 -0.87 -8.01
N GLY A 66 0.20 -2.10 -8.06
CA GLY A 66 0.80 -3.23 -8.77
C GLY A 66 1.72 -4.10 -7.91
N LEU A 67 1.69 -3.95 -6.59
CA LEU A 67 2.49 -4.72 -5.65
C LEU A 67 1.64 -5.84 -5.05
N LEU A 68 1.51 -6.94 -5.79
CA LEU A 68 0.75 -8.13 -5.34
C LEU A 68 1.58 -9.40 -5.21
N LYS A 69 2.86 -9.40 -5.63
CA LYS A 69 3.72 -10.56 -5.40
C LYS A 69 4.33 -10.43 -4.00
N PRO A 70 3.97 -11.30 -3.03
CA PRO A 70 4.44 -11.22 -1.64
C PRO A 70 5.96 -11.07 -1.55
N ASN A 71 6.66 -11.76 -2.46
CA ASN A 71 8.12 -11.79 -2.53
C ASN A 71 8.76 -10.43 -2.88
N ASN A 72 7.99 -9.47 -3.42
CA ASN A 72 8.47 -8.14 -3.78
C ASN A 72 7.78 -7.01 -2.99
N VAL A 73 6.63 -7.26 -2.35
CA VAL A 73 5.91 -6.23 -1.58
C VAL A 73 6.77 -5.77 -0.40
N ASP A 74 7.28 -6.70 0.41
CA ASP A 74 8.08 -6.34 1.57
C ASP A 74 9.41 -5.70 1.17
N SER A 75 10.02 -6.12 0.05
CA SER A 75 11.23 -5.48 -0.48
C SER A 75 10.96 -4.05 -0.96
N TYR A 76 9.85 -3.83 -1.69
CA TYR A 76 9.46 -2.50 -2.11
C TYR A 76 9.12 -1.61 -0.92
N VAL A 77 8.34 -2.11 0.04
CA VAL A 77 7.99 -1.34 1.23
C VAL A 77 9.22 -1.05 2.09
N ARG A 78 10.16 -2.00 2.25
CA ARG A 78 11.44 -1.73 2.91
C ARG A 78 12.23 -0.61 2.21
N LYS A 79 12.30 -0.63 0.87
CA LYS A 79 12.90 0.47 0.09
C LYS A 79 12.18 1.80 0.28
N LEU A 80 10.87 1.81 0.48
CA LEU A 80 10.15 3.04 0.81
C LEU A 80 10.55 3.60 2.18
N PHE A 81 10.77 2.74 3.17
CA PHE A 81 11.22 3.14 4.51
C PHE A 81 12.69 3.58 4.54
N GLU A 82 13.47 3.28 3.50
CA GLU A 82 14.83 3.79 3.29
C GLU A 82 14.85 5.21 2.70
N ILE A 83 13.70 5.75 2.25
CA ILE A 83 13.62 7.13 1.75
C ILE A 83 13.89 8.08 2.93
N PRO A 84 14.94 8.92 2.86
CA PRO A 84 15.27 9.82 3.96
C PRO A 84 14.11 10.76 4.24
N VAL A 85 13.63 10.76 5.48
CA VAL A 85 12.68 11.75 5.96
C VAL A 85 13.41 13.09 5.94
N ILE A 86 13.07 13.97 4.99
CA ILE A 86 13.54 15.35 5.03
C ILE A 86 12.77 15.95 6.21
N GLN A 87 13.42 16.01 7.37
CA GLN A 87 12.95 16.85 8.44
C GLN A 87 13.16 18.27 7.93
N GLU A 88 12.08 19.01 7.70
CA GLU A 88 12.19 20.45 7.48
C GLU A 88 12.98 21.01 8.67
N GLN A 89 14.21 21.47 8.40
CA GLN A 89 14.94 22.26 9.36
C GLN A 89 14.09 23.50 9.62
N LYS A 90 13.45 23.54 10.79
CA LYS A 90 12.98 24.79 11.37
C LYS A 90 14.21 25.65 11.61
N ASN A 91 14.60 26.43 10.60
CA ASN A 91 15.53 27.54 10.79
C ASN A 91 14.76 28.63 11.54
N GLY A 92 14.87 28.59 12.87
CA GLY A 92 14.58 29.71 13.76
C GLY A 92 15.80 30.60 13.90
#